data_AF-A0A809SEF1-F1
#
_entry.id   AF-A0A809SEF1-F1
#
_cell.length_a   1.000
_cell.length_b   1.000
_cell.length_c   1.000
_cell.angle_alpha   90.00
_cell.angle_beta   90.00
_cell.angle_gamma   90.00
#
_symmetry.space_group_name_H-M   'P 1'
#
loop_
_entity.id
_entity.type
_entity.pdbx_description
1 polymer ?
#
loop_
_entity_poly.entity_id
_entity_poly.type
_entity_poly.pdbx_seq_one_letter_code
_entity_poly.pdbx_strand_id
1 'polypeptide(L)'
;MKKTQSGFTLIELVVVIVILGILAATALPKFIDISSDAETAAIQGVAGGLNSAAAINYGGCAITNNTVTANKCVKVAKCSDVGALLIPTLTLGTTASTTSYYLAADNASTTNGTAVACTIQKDKGTTSAAFSATYSAIGAAN
;
A
#
# COMPACT_ATOMS: atom_id res chain seq x y z
N MET A 1 -18.22 -47.25 37.97
CA MET A 1 -16.99 -47.55 37.20
C MET A 1 -16.14 -46.29 37.14
N LYS A 2 -14.93 -46.30 37.71
CA LYS A 2 -14.05 -45.13 37.82
C LYS A 2 -13.22 -45.04 36.54
N LYS A 3 -13.47 -44.04 35.69
CA LYS A 3 -12.67 -43.82 34.47
C LYS A 3 -11.23 -43.53 34.89
N THR A 4 -10.29 -44.39 34.51
CA THR A 4 -8.86 -44.14 34.64
C THR A 4 -8.49 -43.04 33.65
N GLN A 5 -8.07 -41.89 34.16
CA GLN A 5 -7.53 -40.81 33.33
C GLN A 5 -6.15 -41.26 32.85
N SER A 6 -6.05 -41.65 31.57
CA SER A 6 -4.76 -41.89 30.92
C SER A 6 -4.04 -40.54 30.80
N GLY A 7 -2.96 -40.35 31.57
CA GLY A 7 -2.09 -39.19 31.40
C GLY A 7 -1.33 -39.26 30.07
N PHE A 8 -0.96 -38.10 29.54
CA PHE A 8 -0.09 -37.99 28.37
C PHE A 8 1.33 -38.40 28.76
N THR A 9 2.03 -39.16 27.90
CA THR A 9 3.41 -39.56 28.16
C THR A 9 4.39 -38.43 27.84
N LEU A 10 5.52 -38.39 28.53
CA LEU A 10 6.59 -37.42 28.24
C LEU A 10 7.11 -37.58 26.80
N ILE A 11 7.17 -38.80 26.28
CA ILE A 11 7.65 -39.06 24.92
C ILE A 11 6.69 -38.51 23.86
N GLU A 12 5.38 -38.59 24.07
CA GLU A 12 4.41 -37.99 23.15
C GLU A 12 4.57 -36.46 23.09
N LEU A 13 4.83 -35.81 24.23
CA LEU A 13 5.03 -34.37 24.27
C LEU A 13 6.34 -33.97 23.54
N VAL A 14 7.41 -34.74 23.71
CA VAL A 14 8.70 -34.51 23.02
C VAL A 14 8.57 -34.70 21.51
N VAL A 15 7.90 -35.75 21.05
CA VAL A 15 7.70 -35.99 19.61
C VAL A 15 6.90 -34.84 18.97
N VAL A 16 5.87 -34.34 19.65
CA VAL A 16 5.05 -33.22 19.13
C VAL A 16 5.89 -31.94 18.95
N ILE A 17 6.71 -31.55 19.93
CA ILE A 17 7.54 -30.35 19.79
C ILE A 17 8.61 -30.50 18.71
N VAL A 18 9.14 -31.72 18.50
CA VAL A 18 10.10 -32.01 17.41
C VAL A 18 9.43 -31.85 16.05
N ILE A 19 8.23 -32.42 15.87
CA ILE A 19 7.47 -32.29 14.61
C ILE A 19 7.14 -30.81 14.35
N LEU A 20 6.65 -30.09 15.36
CA LEU A 20 6.37 -28.66 15.24
C LEU A 20 7.63 -27.85 14.92
N GLY A 21 8.79 -28.22 15.46
CA GLY A 21 10.08 -27.60 15.15
C GLY A 21 10.47 -27.75 13.68
N ILE A 22 10.32 -28.95 13.10
CA ILE A 22 10.64 -29.21 11.69
C ILE A 22 9.66 -28.47 10.77
N LEU A 23 8.37 -28.48 11.09
CA LEU A 23 7.35 -27.74 10.33
C LEU A 23 7.60 -26.24 10.37
N ALA A 24 7.96 -25.69 11.54
CA ALA A 24 8.29 -24.27 11.67
C ALA A 24 9.54 -23.90 10.86
N ALA A 25 10.60 -24.71 10.93
CA ALA A 25 11.85 -24.44 10.20
C ALA A 25 11.67 -24.42 8.68
N THR A 26 10.75 -25.24 8.14
CA THR A 26 10.49 -25.34 6.70
C THR A 26 9.42 -24.35 6.21
N ALA A 27 8.43 -24.00 7.04
CA ALA A 27 7.34 -23.10 6.67
C ALA A 27 7.71 -21.60 6.81
N LEU A 28 8.56 -21.24 7.78
CA LEU A 28 8.87 -19.86 8.10
C LEU A 28 9.51 -19.07 6.94
N PRO A 29 10.49 -19.62 6.18
CA PRO A 29 11.06 -18.91 5.03
C PRO A 29 9.99 -18.58 3.97
N LYS A 30 9.12 -19.55 3.63
CA LYS A 30 8.04 -19.35 2.66
C LYS A 30 7.01 -18.31 3.11
N PHE A 31 6.70 -18.27 4.41
CA PHE A 31 5.76 -17.30 4.95
C PHE A 31 6.27 -15.85 4.80
N ILE A 32 7.58 -15.64 4.99
CA ILE A 32 8.21 -14.32 4.83
C ILE A 32 8.16 -13.86 3.37
N ASP A 33 8.42 -14.75 2.41
CA ASP A 33 8.40 -14.43 0.98
C ASP A 33 6.99 -14.03 0.52
N ILE A 34 5.97 -14.83 0.87
CA ILE A 34 4.56 -14.54 0.53
C ILE A 34 4.11 -13.19 1.11
N SER A 35 4.54 -12.87 2.33
CA SER A 35 4.19 -11.60 2.97
C SER A 35 4.78 -10.40 2.21
N SER A 36 6.01 -10.54 1.69
CA SER A 36 6.68 -9.50 0.89
C SER A 36 6.01 -9.32 -0.48
N ASP A 37 5.61 -10.42 -1.11
CA ASP A 37 4.90 -10.40 -2.39
C ASP A 37 3.49 -9.79 -2.23
N ALA A 38 2.80 -10.10 -1.13
CA ALA A 38 1.49 -9.54 -0.82
C ALA A 38 1.54 -8.01 -0.65
N GLU A 39 2.54 -7.49 0.08
CA GLU A 39 2.75 -6.04 0.22
C GLU A 39 3.11 -5.37 -1.11
N THR A 40 3.91 -6.04 -1.94
CA THR A 40 4.26 -5.56 -3.29
C THR A 40 3.02 -5.49 -4.20
N ALA A 41 2.16 -6.50 -4.16
CA ALA A 41 0.90 -6.49 -4.90
C ALA A 41 -0.07 -5.43 -4.36
N ALA A 42 -0.13 -5.23 -3.05
CA ALA A 42 -0.98 -4.23 -2.42
C ALA A 42 -0.60 -2.80 -2.84
N ILE A 43 0.70 -2.46 -2.81
CA ILE A 43 1.15 -1.12 -3.19
C ILE A 43 0.96 -0.85 -4.69
N GLN A 44 1.11 -1.88 -5.55
CA GLN A 44 0.77 -1.79 -6.97
C GLN A 44 -0.73 -1.55 -7.18
N GLY A 45 -1.59 -2.23 -6.40
CA GLY A 45 -3.03 -1.99 -6.42
C GLY A 45 -3.40 -0.55 -6.04
N VAL A 46 -2.76 -0.01 -5.01
CA VAL A 46 -2.95 1.40 -4.60
C VAL A 46 -2.48 2.36 -5.70
N ALA A 47 -1.31 2.13 -6.30
CA ALA A 47 -0.82 2.93 -7.42
C ALA A 47 -1.77 2.89 -8.63
N GLY A 48 -2.36 1.73 -8.93
CA GLY A 48 -3.38 1.59 -9.96
C GLY A 48 -4.64 2.41 -9.66
N GLY A 49 -5.08 2.41 -8.39
CA GLY A 49 -6.17 3.26 -7.91
C GLY A 49 -5.87 4.74 -8.06
N LEU A 50 -4.66 5.18 -7.70
CA LEU A 50 -4.22 6.58 -7.86
C LEU A 50 -4.20 7.02 -9.32
N ASN A 51 -3.69 6.18 -10.24
CA ASN A 51 -3.72 6.46 -11.68
C ASN A 51 -5.16 6.63 -12.19
N SER A 52 -6.05 5.74 -11.79
CA SER A 52 -7.46 5.79 -12.18
C SER A 52 -8.14 7.05 -11.66
N ALA A 53 -7.89 7.39 -10.39
CA ALA A 53 -8.45 8.58 -9.77
C ALA A 53 -7.93 9.88 -10.43
N ALA A 54 -6.63 9.96 -10.74
CA ALA A 54 -6.05 11.09 -11.46
C ALA A 54 -6.66 11.27 -12.86
N ALA A 55 -6.83 10.18 -13.61
CA ALA A 55 -7.43 10.23 -14.95
C ALA A 55 -8.91 10.66 -14.91
N ILE A 56 -9.70 10.12 -13.98
CA ILE A 56 -11.12 10.46 -13.82
C ILE A 56 -11.27 11.94 -13.39
N ASN A 57 -10.48 12.37 -12.41
CA ASN A 57 -10.48 13.76 -11.96
C ASN A 57 -10.12 14.73 -13.08
N TYR A 58 -9.05 14.44 -13.84
CA TYR A 58 -8.66 15.29 -14.95
C TYR A 58 -9.74 15.35 -16.04
N GLY A 59 -10.38 14.23 -16.37
CA GLY A 59 -11.51 14.21 -17.30
C GLY A 59 -12.67 15.09 -16.83
N GLY A 60 -12.98 15.06 -15.53
CA GLY A 60 -13.97 15.95 -14.91
C GLY A 60 -13.55 17.42 -14.86
N CYS A 61 -12.26 17.70 -14.71
CA CYS A 61 -11.71 19.06 -14.81
C CYS A 61 -11.71 19.60 -16.23
N ALA A 62 -11.41 18.78 -17.24
CA ALA A 62 -11.37 19.22 -18.64
C ALA A 62 -12.74 19.76 -19.10
N ILE A 63 -13.85 19.18 -18.65
CA ILE A 63 -15.21 19.67 -18.96
C ILE A 63 -15.61 20.94 -18.20
N THR A 64 -14.95 21.25 -17.08
CA THR A 64 -15.20 22.48 -16.30
C THR A 64 -14.21 23.59 -16.63
N ASN A 65 -13.60 23.54 -17.82
CA ASN A 65 -12.50 24.42 -18.22
C ASN A 65 -11.41 24.49 -17.15
N ASN A 66 -11.15 23.34 -16.53
CA ASN A 66 -10.17 23.12 -15.49
C ASN A 66 -10.37 24.05 -14.27
N THR A 67 -11.63 24.30 -13.92
CA THR A 67 -12.01 25.07 -12.72
C THR A 67 -12.49 24.12 -11.63
N VAL A 68 -12.00 24.30 -10.40
CA VAL A 68 -12.42 23.51 -9.23
C VAL A 68 -13.94 23.55 -9.12
N THR A 69 -14.56 22.39 -9.15
CA THR A 69 -16.02 22.23 -9.15
C THR A 69 -16.36 21.03 -8.30
N ALA A 70 -17.27 21.21 -7.34
CA ALA A 70 -17.72 20.13 -6.46
C ALA A 70 -18.12 18.88 -7.27
N ASN A 71 -17.65 17.71 -6.83
CA ASN A 71 -17.92 16.40 -7.42
C ASN A 71 -17.45 16.20 -8.88
N LYS A 72 -16.76 17.17 -9.49
CA LYS A 72 -16.30 17.08 -10.88
C LYS A 72 -14.81 17.35 -11.04
N CYS A 73 -14.29 18.35 -10.32
CA CYS A 73 -12.92 18.78 -10.45
C CYS A 73 -12.34 19.17 -9.09
N VAL A 74 -11.35 18.42 -8.65
CA VAL A 74 -10.53 18.72 -7.47
C VAL A 74 -9.15 19.10 -7.95
N LYS A 75 -8.56 20.14 -7.36
CA LYS A 75 -7.22 20.62 -7.72
C LYS A 75 -6.15 19.56 -7.45
N VAL A 76 -5.25 19.39 -8.42
CA VAL A 76 -4.04 18.56 -8.32
C VAL A 76 -2.87 19.41 -8.79
N ALA A 77 -2.12 19.93 -7.82
CA ALA A 77 -0.90 20.72 -8.05
C ALA A 77 0.37 19.92 -7.79
N LYS A 78 0.27 18.76 -7.13
CA LYS A 78 1.41 17.92 -6.74
C LYS A 78 0.99 16.47 -6.46
N CYS A 79 1.96 15.58 -6.35
CA CYS A 79 1.74 14.14 -6.14
C CYS A 79 0.82 13.82 -4.96
N SER A 80 0.98 14.50 -3.83
CA SER A 80 0.19 14.25 -2.61
C SER A 80 -1.31 14.55 -2.76
N ASP A 81 -1.69 15.46 -3.67
CA ASP A 81 -3.09 15.84 -3.87
C ASP A 81 -3.94 14.69 -4.44
N VAL A 82 -3.32 13.77 -5.20
CA VAL A 82 -4.00 12.62 -5.81
C VAL A 82 -4.57 11.67 -4.75
N GLY A 83 -3.94 11.60 -3.57
CA GLY A 83 -4.43 10.76 -2.47
C GLY A 83 -5.82 11.18 -1.95
N ALA A 84 -6.17 12.46 -2.07
CA ALA A 84 -7.49 12.98 -1.69
C ALA A 84 -8.60 12.60 -2.69
N LEU A 85 -8.25 12.08 -3.87
CA LEU A 85 -9.20 11.64 -4.89
C LEU A 85 -9.75 10.23 -4.64
N LEU A 86 -9.09 9.46 -3.77
CA LEU A 86 -9.53 8.11 -3.41
C LEU A 86 -10.66 8.15 -2.36
N ILE A 87 -11.46 7.09 -2.35
CA ILE A 87 -12.48 6.85 -1.32
C ILE A 87 -12.22 5.44 -0.75
N PRO A 88 -11.84 5.28 0.53
CA PRO A 88 -11.52 6.34 1.50
C PRO A 88 -10.29 7.16 1.09
N THR A 89 -10.18 8.38 1.61
CA THR A 89 -9.06 9.27 1.28
C THR A 89 -7.74 8.69 1.79
N LEU A 90 -6.70 8.81 0.98
CA LEU A 90 -5.34 8.42 1.33
C LEU A 90 -4.51 9.68 1.56
N THR A 91 -4.14 9.96 2.81
CA THR A 91 -3.24 11.07 3.12
C THR A 91 -1.82 10.69 2.73
N LEU A 92 -1.26 11.39 1.75
CA LEU A 92 0.10 11.20 1.28
C LEU A 92 0.99 12.36 1.73
N GLY A 93 2.18 12.03 2.21
CA GLY A 93 3.24 12.97 2.54
C GLY A 93 4.59 12.31 2.29
N THR A 94 5.69 12.98 2.63
CA THR A 94 7.06 12.46 2.40
C THR A 94 7.68 11.83 3.64
N THR A 95 6.95 11.76 4.75
CA THR A 95 7.43 11.15 5.99
C THR A 95 7.40 9.63 5.88
N ALA A 96 8.58 9.01 5.99
CA ALA A 96 8.73 7.56 6.00
C ALA A 96 7.84 6.91 7.07
N SER A 97 7.24 5.77 6.73
CA SER A 97 6.30 5.05 7.58
C SER A 97 6.29 3.56 7.27
N THR A 98 6.16 2.76 8.33
CA THR A 98 6.00 1.30 8.29
C THR A 98 4.55 0.87 8.18
N THR A 99 3.62 1.75 8.59
CA THR A 99 2.19 1.43 8.69
C THR A 99 1.39 2.09 7.56
N SER A 100 1.88 3.21 7.03
CA SER A 100 1.18 4.01 6.03
C SER A 100 2.00 4.14 4.76
N TYR A 101 1.31 4.38 3.64
CA TYR A 101 1.98 4.76 2.42
C TYR A 101 2.43 6.22 2.47
N TYR A 102 3.60 6.50 1.91
CA TYR A 102 4.17 7.84 1.77
C TYR A 102 4.79 8.00 0.37
N LEU A 103 5.27 9.19 0.05
CA LEU A 103 5.85 9.53 -1.24
C LEU A 103 7.36 9.64 -1.13
N ALA A 104 8.07 9.16 -2.15
CA ALA A 104 9.51 9.40 -2.29
C ALA A 104 9.83 10.91 -2.41
N ALA A 105 8.97 11.63 -3.12
CA ALA A 105 9.01 13.07 -3.29
C ALA A 105 7.60 13.59 -3.66
N ASP A 106 7.29 14.81 -3.23
CA ASP A 106 6.03 15.48 -3.56
C ASP A 106 6.22 16.36 -4.82
N ASN A 107 6.39 15.71 -5.97
CA ASN A 107 6.68 16.41 -7.22
C ASN A 107 5.49 17.28 -7.62
N ALA A 108 5.78 18.50 -8.06
CA ALA A 108 4.76 19.43 -8.53
C ALA A 108 4.28 19.05 -9.93
N SER A 109 2.97 19.15 -10.14
CA SER A 109 2.27 19.05 -11.42
C SER A 109 1.56 20.36 -11.70
N THR A 110 2.32 21.36 -12.16
CA THR A 110 1.91 22.77 -12.24
C THR A 110 1.10 23.11 -13.48
N THR A 111 1.04 22.21 -14.46
CA THR A 111 0.38 22.45 -15.75
C THR A 111 -0.77 21.48 -15.94
N ASN A 112 -1.92 22.02 -16.33
CA ASN A 112 -3.14 21.25 -16.50
C ASN A 112 -2.99 20.22 -17.63
N GLY A 113 -3.28 18.96 -17.34
CA GLY A 113 -3.13 17.83 -18.27
C GLY A 113 -1.71 17.27 -18.38
N THR A 114 -0.74 17.85 -17.68
CA THR A 114 0.62 17.28 -17.65
C THR A 114 0.69 16.16 -16.62
N ALA A 115 1.19 15.00 -17.04
CA ALA A 115 1.43 13.87 -16.16
C ALA A 115 2.83 13.97 -15.53
N VAL A 116 2.89 13.82 -14.21
CA VAL A 116 4.11 13.78 -13.41
C VAL A 116 4.20 12.44 -12.72
N ALA A 117 5.36 11.77 -12.88
CA ALA A 117 5.62 10.51 -12.21
C ALA A 117 5.83 10.72 -10.70
N CYS A 118 5.08 9.98 -9.89
CA CYS A 118 5.09 9.99 -8.45
C CYS A 118 5.37 8.57 -7.94
N THR A 119 6.23 8.44 -6.93
CA THR A 119 6.56 7.13 -6.34
C THR A 119 5.94 7.04 -4.96
N ILE A 120 5.01 6.10 -4.80
CA ILE A 120 4.44 5.72 -3.50
C ILE A 120 5.31 4.63 -2.87
N GLN A 121 5.50 4.69 -1.56
CA GLN A 121 6.43 3.86 -0.80
C GLN A 121 5.84 3.43 0.55
N LYS A 122 6.39 2.34 1.09
CA LYS A 122 6.19 1.87 2.47
C LYS A 122 7.46 1.17 2.95
N ASP A 123 7.85 1.40 4.20
CA ASP A 123 9.05 0.79 4.78
C ASP A 123 8.80 -0.68 5.20
N LYS A 124 9.82 -1.54 5.07
CA LYS A 124 9.84 -2.88 5.69
C LYS A 124 10.73 -2.83 6.93
N GLY A 125 10.13 -2.55 8.09
CA GLY A 125 10.88 -2.38 9.35
C GLY A 125 11.39 -0.95 9.53
N THR A 126 12.46 -0.73 10.29
CA THR A 126 12.67 0.58 10.93
C THR A 126 13.24 1.70 10.05
N THR A 127 13.91 1.48 8.91
CA THR A 127 14.55 2.60 8.16
C THR A 127 14.93 2.32 6.68
N SER A 128 14.05 1.76 5.84
CA SER A 128 14.25 1.79 4.37
C SER A 128 12.97 1.48 3.58
N ALA A 129 12.72 2.28 2.53
CA ALA A 129 11.63 2.09 1.58
C ALA A 129 11.80 0.74 0.89
N ALA A 130 10.97 -0.23 1.26
CA ALA A 130 11.12 -1.60 0.80
C ALA A 130 10.10 -1.98 -0.26
N PHE A 131 8.93 -1.34 -0.21
CA PHE A 131 7.86 -1.51 -1.17
C PHE A 131 7.67 -0.19 -1.88
N SER A 132 7.67 -0.19 -3.21
CA SER A 132 7.42 1.01 -4.00
C SER A 132 6.65 0.70 -5.27
N ALA A 133 5.85 1.66 -5.71
CA ALA A 133 5.18 1.64 -6.99
C ALA A 133 5.09 3.06 -7.55
N THR A 134 4.94 3.19 -8.86
CA THR A 134 4.83 4.49 -9.54
C THR A 134 3.40 4.71 -10.02
N TYR A 135 2.90 5.91 -9.83
CA TYR A 135 1.65 6.40 -10.41
C TYR A 135 1.88 7.77 -11.05
N SER A 136 0.93 8.22 -11.86
CA SER A 136 0.96 9.53 -12.51
C SER A 136 -0.01 10.47 -11.82
N ALA A 137 0.50 11.59 -11.30
CA ALA A 137 -0.35 12.74 -10.99
C ALA A 137 -0.58 13.53 -12.28
N ILE A 138 -1.82 13.92 -12.56
CA ILE A 138 -2.16 14.74 -13.72
C ILE A 138 -2.54 16.12 -13.19
N GLY A 139 -1.85 17.16 -13.63
CA GLY A 139 -2.14 18.52 -13.19
C GLY A 139 -3.58 18.91 -13.51
N ALA A 140 -4.29 19.45 -12.53
CA ALA A 140 -5.69 19.82 -12.67
C ALA A 140 -6.01 21.03 -11.78
N ALA A 141 -6.83 21.94 -12.29
CA ALA A 141 -7.19 23.21 -11.65
C ALA A 141 -6.02 24.05 -11.09
N ASN A 142 -4.90 24.07 -11.82
CA ASN A 142 -3.77 24.99 -11.60
C ASN A 142 -3.99 26.34 -12.27
#